data_AF-A0A820K3E6-F1
#
_entry.id   AF-A0A820K3E6-F1
#
_cell.length_a   1.000
_cell.length_b   1.000
_cell.length_c   1.000
_cell.angle_alpha   90.00
_cell.angle_beta   90.00
_cell.angle_gamma   90.00
#
_symmetry.space_group_name_H-M   'P 1'
#
loop_
_entity.id
_entity.type
_entity.pdbx_description
1 polymer ?
#
loop_
_entity_poly.entity_id
_entity_poly.type
_entity_poly.pdbx_seq_one_letter_code
_entity_poly.pdbx_strand_id
1 'polypeptide(L)'
;MDFGKQAKEQFVNFCRIKYADNRFALYFIDEFEQNYDTHSPVWWYTRESLIYPMLNQALREHDTETLFKMGFFIKDLHQQLEQIHSLAATNSDTLVDYRGQSPFASLNGLSYMEEEDEILFSMHTVFRIQSIQQQTNQPKIWEVHLKLTSAEVDQNLAFLTEHMRQEVEGGTSLHQLGQLTARMGEYDRTQEIYELLIL
;
A
#
# COMPACT_ATOMS: atom_id res chain seq x y z
N MET A 1 -4.65 -24.76 4.89
CA MET A 1 -3.25 -24.33 5.02
C MET A 1 -3.27 -22.88 5.43
N ASP A 2 -2.55 -22.52 6.49
CA ASP A 2 -2.51 -21.15 7.01
C ASP A 2 -1.55 -20.32 6.16
N PHE A 3 -2.04 -19.82 5.02
CA PHE A 3 -1.27 -19.02 4.07
C PHE A 3 -0.62 -17.77 4.72
N GLY A 4 -1.18 -17.27 5.84
CA GLY A 4 -0.68 -16.09 6.54
C GLY A 4 0.64 -16.34 7.28
N LYS A 5 0.75 -17.44 8.04
CA LYS A 5 1.99 -17.76 8.77
C LYS A 5 3.16 -18.04 7.84
N GLN A 6 2.92 -18.81 6.78
CA GLN A 6 3.96 -19.10 5.80
C GLN A 6 4.42 -17.84 5.05
N ALA A 7 3.51 -16.91 4.75
CA ALA A 7 3.86 -15.65 4.11
C ALA A 7 4.72 -14.74 5.02
N LYS A 8 4.37 -14.64 6.31
CA LYS A 8 5.15 -13.88 7.30
C LYS A 8 6.58 -14.42 7.42
N GLU A 9 6.74 -15.73 7.56
CA GLU A 9 8.07 -16.38 7.67
C GLU A 9 8.92 -16.13 6.40
N GLN A 10 8.31 -16.24 5.21
CA GLN A 10 9.01 -15.94 3.96
C GLN A 10 9.45 -14.48 3.88
N PHE A 11 8.61 -13.53 4.31
CA PHE A 11 8.95 -12.11 4.35
C PHE A 11 10.09 -11.82 5.33
N VAL A 12 10.04 -12.38 6.54
CA VAL A 12 11.10 -12.22 7.54
C VAL A 12 12.43 -12.74 7.00
N ASN A 13 12.45 -13.93 6.41
CA ASN A 13 13.67 -14.50 5.81
C ASN A 13 14.21 -13.64 4.66
N PHE A 14 13.31 -13.12 3.80
CA PHE A 14 13.68 -12.18 2.75
C PHE A 14 14.34 -10.91 3.34
N CYS A 15 13.75 -10.33 4.38
CA CYS A 15 14.31 -9.16 5.06
C CYS A 15 15.68 -9.46 5.70
N ARG A 16 15.86 -10.62 6.35
CA ARG A 16 17.15 -11.02 6.93
C ARG A 16 18.25 -11.09 5.88
N ILE A 17 17.95 -11.59 4.68
CA ILE A 17 18.91 -11.64 3.57
C ILE A 17 19.17 -10.23 3.03
N LYS A 18 18.12 -9.44 2.78
CA LYS A 18 18.22 -8.09 2.20
C LYS A 18 18.99 -7.11 3.11
N TYR A 19 18.94 -7.29 4.42
CA TYR A 19 19.56 -6.41 5.42
C TYR A 19 20.62 -7.11 6.28
N ALA A 20 21.27 -8.16 5.77
CA ALA A 20 22.22 -8.99 6.52
C ALA A 20 23.33 -8.19 7.24
N ASP A 21 23.79 -7.08 6.63
CA ASP A 21 24.85 -6.24 7.19
C ASP A 21 24.33 -5.07 8.05
N ASN A 22 23.01 -4.91 8.21
CA ASN A 22 22.40 -3.83 8.97
C ASN A 22 21.85 -4.33 10.32
N ARG A 23 22.67 -4.22 11.37
CA ARG A 23 22.30 -4.64 12.74
C ARG A 23 21.02 -3.98 13.26
N PHE A 24 20.80 -2.71 12.93
CA PHE A 24 19.59 -1.99 13.35
C PHE A 24 18.34 -2.56 12.68
N ALA A 25 18.42 -2.85 11.38
CA ALA A 25 17.31 -3.48 10.66
C ALA A 25 17.04 -4.90 11.19
N LEU A 26 18.08 -5.69 11.44
CA LEU A 26 17.94 -7.04 12.00
C LEU A 26 17.22 -7.05 13.36
N TYR A 27 17.52 -6.09 14.24
CA TYR A 27 16.79 -5.92 15.50
C TYR A 27 15.28 -5.74 15.27
N PHE A 28 14.89 -4.84 14.36
CA PHE A 28 13.49 -4.61 14.03
C PHE A 28 12.83 -5.82 13.36
N ILE A 29 13.59 -6.58 12.55
CA ILE A 29 13.09 -7.82 11.92
C ILE A 29 12.77 -8.86 12.99
N ASP A 30 13.65 -9.05 13.97
CA ASP A 30 13.44 -10.02 15.05
C ASP A 30 12.25 -9.60 15.94
N GLU A 31 12.13 -8.31 16.22
CA GLU A 31 10.99 -7.77 16.97
C GLU A 31 9.66 -7.92 16.19
N PHE A 32 9.67 -7.64 14.88
CA PHE A 32 8.51 -7.82 14.02
C PHE A 32 8.07 -9.29 13.98
N GLU A 33 9.01 -10.22 13.80
CA GLU A 33 8.71 -11.66 13.76
C GLU A 33 8.01 -12.15 15.04
N GLN A 34 8.51 -11.70 16.20
CA GLN A 34 8.03 -12.11 17.52
C GLN A 34 6.72 -11.43 17.93
N ASN A 35 6.57 -10.14 17.61
CA ASN A 35 5.51 -9.29 18.15
C ASN A 35 4.49 -8.82 17.10
N TYR A 36 4.54 -9.36 15.86
CA TYR A 36 3.63 -8.94 14.79
C TYR A 36 2.16 -8.93 15.27
N ASP A 37 1.73 -10.05 15.87
CA ASP A 37 0.35 -10.27 16.27
C ASP A 37 -0.07 -9.50 17.55
N THR A 38 0.88 -8.84 18.24
CA THR A 38 0.58 -8.06 19.45
C THR A 38 0.24 -6.61 19.15
N HIS A 39 0.54 -6.12 17.94
CA HIS A 39 0.24 -4.77 17.49
C HIS A 39 -0.54 -4.81 16.18
N SER A 40 -1.18 -3.69 15.85
CA SER A 40 -1.92 -3.60 14.59
C SER A 40 -0.99 -3.35 13.39
N PRO A 41 -1.39 -3.74 12.17
CA PRO A 41 -0.65 -3.39 10.95
C PRO A 41 -0.35 -1.89 10.79
N VAL A 42 -1.29 -1.01 11.11
CA VAL A 42 -1.11 0.45 11.12
C VAL A 42 -0.01 0.88 12.09
N TRP A 43 0.04 0.28 13.27
CA TRP A 43 1.09 0.56 14.25
C TRP A 43 2.47 0.18 13.69
N TRP A 44 2.58 -1.01 13.08
CA TRP A 44 3.83 -1.44 12.43
C TRP A 44 4.22 -0.58 11.23
N TYR A 45 3.24 -0.09 10.49
CA TYR A 45 3.46 0.81 9.35
C TYR A 45 3.95 2.18 9.82
N THR A 46 3.34 2.78 10.84
CA THR A 46 3.67 4.14 11.31
C THR A 46 4.89 4.19 12.22
N ARG A 47 5.31 3.05 12.76
CA ARG A 47 6.52 2.95 13.58
C ARG A 47 7.78 3.25 12.77
N GLU A 48 8.71 3.99 13.39
CA GLU A 48 10.07 4.19 12.88
C GLU A 48 10.82 2.85 12.81
N SER A 49 10.66 2.17 11.67
CA SER A 49 11.14 0.82 11.40
C SER A 49 11.36 0.64 9.89
N LEU A 50 11.59 -0.60 9.45
CA LEU A 50 11.79 -0.92 8.03
C LEU A 50 10.50 -0.97 7.21
N ILE A 51 9.32 -1.10 7.83
CA ILE A 51 8.07 -1.44 7.12
C ILE A 51 7.62 -0.31 6.18
N TYR A 52 7.41 0.91 6.71
CA TYR A 52 7.06 2.08 5.89
C TYR A 52 8.06 2.38 4.77
N PRO A 53 9.37 2.55 5.05
CA PRO A 53 10.31 2.92 4.00
C PRO A 53 10.43 1.81 2.95
N MET A 54 10.40 0.53 3.34
CA MET A 54 10.43 -0.59 2.41
C MET A 54 9.21 -0.62 1.50
N LEU A 55 7.99 -0.55 2.06
CA LEU A 55 6.77 -0.60 1.27
C LEU A 55 6.68 0.58 0.31
N ASN A 56 6.91 1.79 0.80
CA ASN A 56 6.78 3.00 -0.01
C ASN A 56 7.93 3.17 -1.01
N GLN A 57 9.10 2.61 -0.74
CA GLN A 57 10.16 2.52 -1.76
C GLN A 57 9.77 1.51 -2.83
N ALA A 58 9.33 0.31 -2.46
CA ALA A 58 8.96 -0.73 -3.41
C ALA A 58 7.83 -0.30 -4.35
N LEU A 59 6.83 0.43 -3.84
CA LEU A 59 5.78 1.05 -4.64
C LEU A 59 6.31 2.10 -5.64
N ARG A 60 7.29 2.91 -5.22
CA ARG A 60 7.89 3.98 -6.06
C ARG A 60 8.82 3.44 -7.14
N GLU A 61 9.51 2.35 -6.85
CA GLU A 61 10.51 1.75 -7.73
C GLU A 61 9.95 0.58 -8.56
N HIS A 62 8.67 0.25 -8.37
CA HIS A 62 8.04 -0.93 -8.96
C HIS A 62 8.81 -2.24 -8.63
N ASP A 63 9.31 -2.36 -7.40
CA ASP A 63 9.99 -3.57 -6.91
C ASP A 63 8.94 -4.66 -6.61
N THR A 64 8.58 -5.42 -7.62
CA THR A 64 7.52 -6.43 -7.55
C THR A 64 7.85 -7.60 -6.63
N GLU A 65 9.13 -7.96 -6.49
CA GLU A 65 9.55 -9.00 -5.54
C GLU A 65 9.27 -8.56 -4.10
N THR A 66 9.70 -7.35 -3.73
CA THR A 66 9.43 -6.82 -2.40
C THR A 66 7.92 -6.69 -2.17
N LEU A 67 7.17 -6.14 -3.14
CA LEU A 67 5.71 -6.00 -3.01
C LEU A 67 5.00 -7.35 -2.84
N PHE A 68 5.42 -8.38 -3.57
CA PHE A 68 4.87 -9.72 -3.43
C PHE A 68 5.15 -10.30 -2.04
N LYS A 69 6.38 -10.16 -1.53
CA LYS A 69 6.74 -10.60 -0.16
C LYS A 69 5.98 -9.82 0.91
N MET A 70 5.69 -8.55 0.66
CA MET A 70 4.87 -7.71 1.54
C MET A 70 3.36 -7.92 1.36
N GLY A 71 2.91 -8.77 0.42
CA GLY A 71 1.50 -8.91 0.05
C GLY A 71 0.58 -9.25 1.23
N PHE A 72 1.03 -10.07 2.19
CA PHE A 72 0.26 -10.37 3.39
C PHE A 72 0.08 -9.11 4.27
N PHE A 73 1.15 -8.36 4.48
CA PHE A 73 1.13 -7.14 5.29
C PHE A 73 0.29 -6.05 4.63
N ILE A 74 0.43 -5.89 3.31
CA ILE A 74 -0.39 -4.99 2.48
C ILE A 74 -1.88 -5.29 2.67
N LYS A 75 -2.24 -6.57 2.63
CA LYS A 75 -3.62 -7.02 2.84
C LYS A 75 -4.08 -6.70 4.27
N ASP A 76 -3.29 -7.03 5.28
CA ASP A 76 -3.64 -6.78 6.69
C ASP A 76 -3.82 -5.28 6.96
N LEU A 77 -2.92 -4.45 6.42
CA LEU A 77 -2.99 -2.99 6.51
C LEU A 77 -4.25 -2.44 5.83
N HIS A 78 -4.56 -2.93 4.62
CA HIS A 78 -5.76 -2.52 3.90
C HIS A 78 -7.04 -2.90 4.65
N GLN A 79 -7.12 -4.12 5.17
CA GLN A 79 -8.26 -4.60 5.96
C GLN A 79 -8.44 -3.77 7.24
N GLN A 80 -7.35 -3.36 7.90
CA GLN A 80 -7.45 -2.49 9.06
C GLN A 80 -7.98 -1.09 8.69
N LEU A 81 -7.54 -0.52 7.57
CA LEU A 81 -8.08 0.76 7.10
C LEU A 81 -9.58 0.67 6.80
N GLU A 82 -10.04 -0.39 6.13
CA GLU A 82 -11.47 -0.65 5.89
C GLU A 82 -12.26 -0.75 7.21
N GLN A 83 -11.71 -1.41 8.23
CA GLN A 83 -12.33 -1.48 9.55
C GLN A 83 -12.46 -0.10 10.21
N ILE A 84 -11.41 0.71 10.18
CA ILE A 84 -11.42 2.09 10.72
C ILE A 84 -12.51 2.91 10.02
N HIS A 85 -12.66 2.79 8.70
CA HIS A 85 -13.71 3.47 7.94
C HIS A 85 -15.11 3.03 8.32
N SER A 86 -15.32 1.73 8.48
CA SER A 86 -16.62 1.18 8.88
C SER A 86 -17.06 1.73 10.24
N LEU A 87 -16.13 1.83 11.19
CA LEU A 87 -16.37 2.39 12.53
C LEU A 87 -16.63 3.90 12.48
N ALA A 88 -15.90 4.64 11.66
CA ALA A 88 -16.11 6.08 11.49
C ALA A 88 -17.47 6.40 10.86
N ALA A 89 -17.90 5.61 9.85
CA ALA A 89 -19.19 5.78 9.18
C ALA A 89 -20.39 5.53 10.11
N THR A 90 -20.26 4.62 11.09
CA THR A 90 -21.31 4.43 12.11
C THR A 90 -21.47 5.61 13.07
N ASN A 91 -20.50 6.53 13.13
CA ASN A 91 -20.45 7.65 14.07
C ASN A 91 -20.63 9.03 13.39
N SER A 92 -20.74 9.10 12.07
CA SER A 92 -20.76 10.34 11.29
C SER A 92 -21.75 10.24 10.12
N ASP A 93 -22.76 11.12 10.10
CA ASP A 93 -23.78 11.24 9.04
C ASP A 93 -23.25 11.94 7.77
N THR A 94 -21.96 12.28 7.69
CA THR A 94 -21.42 13.07 6.57
C THR A 94 -20.03 12.60 6.18
N LEU A 95 -19.96 11.66 5.23
CA LEU A 95 -18.86 11.55 4.28
C LEU A 95 -19.41 10.84 3.04
N VAL A 96 -19.33 11.52 1.91
CA VAL A 96 -19.80 11.01 0.61
C VAL A 96 -19.06 9.73 0.31
N ASP A 97 -19.81 8.63 0.29
CA ASP A 97 -19.36 7.28 0.05
C ASP A 97 -18.89 7.14 -1.42
N TYR A 98 -17.58 7.15 -1.62
CA TYR A 98 -16.96 6.70 -2.86
C TYR A 98 -16.86 5.16 -2.80
N ARG A 99 -17.98 4.46 -3.07
CA ARG A 99 -18.08 3.00 -3.21
C ARG A 99 -17.30 2.15 -2.17
N GLY A 100 -17.41 2.49 -0.89
CA GLY A 100 -17.01 1.60 0.20
C GLY A 100 -15.52 1.55 0.54
N GLN A 101 -14.67 2.37 -0.07
CA GLN A 101 -13.27 2.53 0.35
C GLN A 101 -12.95 4.01 0.53
N SER A 102 -12.83 4.45 1.79
CA SER A 102 -12.32 5.80 2.04
C SER A 102 -10.86 5.87 1.60
N PRO A 103 -10.46 6.89 0.83
CA PRO A 103 -9.09 7.03 0.33
C PRO A 103 -8.10 7.42 1.44
N PHE A 104 -8.58 7.73 2.64
CA PHE A 104 -7.77 8.09 3.80
C PHE A 104 -8.45 7.75 5.13
N ALA A 105 -7.63 7.48 6.15
CA ALA A 105 -8.01 7.25 7.54
C ALA A 105 -7.26 8.21 8.47
N SER A 106 -7.95 8.75 9.48
CA SER A 106 -7.27 9.29 10.66
C SER A 106 -6.78 8.13 11.51
N LEU A 107 -5.54 8.22 11.98
CA LEU A 107 -4.87 7.20 12.77
C LEU A 107 -4.75 7.59 14.25
N ASN A 108 -5.55 8.55 14.71
CA ASN A 108 -5.47 9.07 16.08
C ASN A 108 -5.64 7.93 17.10
N GLY A 109 -4.62 7.74 17.95
CA GLY A 109 -4.58 6.65 18.94
C GLY A 109 -4.35 5.24 18.36
N LEU A 110 -4.03 5.14 17.07
CA LEU A 110 -3.72 3.89 16.36
C LEU A 110 -2.29 3.88 15.77
N SER A 111 -1.75 5.06 15.46
CA SER A 111 -0.36 5.25 15.04
C SER A 111 0.61 4.87 16.17
N TYR A 112 1.87 4.64 15.80
CA TYR A 112 2.96 4.43 16.76
C TYR A 112 3.18 5.66 17.66
N MET A 113 3.12 6.86 17.08
CA MET A 113 3.26 8.12 17.80
C MET A 113 1.89 8.65 18.22
N GLU A 114 1.50 8.42 19.47
CA GLU A 114 0.17 8.81 19.99
C GLU A 114 -0.07 10.32 20.03
N GLU A 115 1.01 11.12 20.04
CA GLU A 115 0.94 12.59 20.13
C GLU A 115 0.71 13.26 18.76
N GLU A 116 0.79 12.51 17.66
CA GLU A 116 0.66 13.05 16.30
C GLU A 116 -0.72 12.73 15.68
N ASP A 117 -1.35 13.74 15.09
CA ASP A 117 -2.56 13.59 14.29
C ASP A 117 -2.19 13.13 12.86
N GLU A 118 -2.01 11.82 12.69
CA GLU A 118 -1.63 11.24 11.40
C GLU A 118 -2.87 10.89 10.55
N ILE A 119 -2.79 11.20 9.26
CA ILE A 119 -3.76 10.74 8.25
C ILE A 119 -3.02 9.86 7.25
N LEU A 120 -3.45 8.60 7.14
CA LEU A 120 -2.92 7.65 6.18
C LEU A 120 -3.83 7.55 4.97
N PHE A 121 -3.26 7.79 3.79
CA PHE A 121 -3.93 7.54 2.52
C PHE A 121 -3.72 6.09 2.09
N SER A 122 -4.78 5.46 1.59
CA SER A 122 -4.70 4.12 1.01
C SER A 122 -3.69 4.09 -0.14
N MET A 123 -2.98 2.97 -0.28
CA MET A 123 -2.22 2.70 -1.49
C MET A 123 -3.19 2.79 -2.67
N HIS A 124 -2.79 3.43 -3.78
CA HIS A 124 -3.62 3.77 -4.95
C HIS A 124 -4.45 5.07 -4.87
N THR A 125 -4.32 5.87 -3.81
CA THR A 125 -4.92 7.21 -3.80
C THR A 125 -4.26 8.12 -4.85
N VAL A 126 -5.06 8.65 -5.77
CA VAL A 126 -4.59 9.56 -6.83
C VAL A 126 -4.93 11.00 -6.48
N PHE A 127 -3.94 11.88 -6.61
CA PHE A 127 -4.10 13.32 -6.47
C PHE A 127 -3.84 14.03 -7.81
N ARG A 128 -4.72 14.96 -8.16
CA ARG A 128 -4.48 15.91 -9.24
C ARG A 128 -3.87 17.18 -8.68
N ILE A 129 -2.73 17.58 -9.24
CA ILE A 129 -2.16 18.92 -9.02
C ILE A 129 -3.11 19.96 -9.63
N GLN A 130 -3.64 20.85 -8.79
CA GLN A 130 -4.48 21.97 -9.19
C GLN A 130 -3.65 23.21 -9.49
N SER A 131 -2.67 23.50 -8.63
CA SER A 131 -1.76 24.62 -8.83
C SER A 131 -0.44 24.39 -8.11
N ILE A 132 0.60 25.05 -8.63
CA ILE A 132 1.91 25.14 -8.02
C ILE A 132 2.23 26.63 -7.95
N GLN A 133 2.39 27.16 -6.75
CA GLN A 133 2.58 28.59 -6.52
C GLN A 133 3.75 28.80 -5.56
N GLN A 134 4.53 29.83 -5.79
CA GLN A 134 5.60 30.22 -4.88
C GLN A 134 5.06 31.23 -3.87
N GLN A 135 5.37 31.05 -2.59
CA GLN A 135 4.88 31.98 -1.58
C GLN A 135 5.55 33.35 -1.72
N THR A 136 4.74 34.40 -1.88
CA THR A 136 5.22 35.78 -2.05
C THR A 136 6.12 36.25 -0.91
N ASN A 137 5.83 35.81 0.32
CA ASN A 137 6.56 36.22 1.52
C ASN A 137 7.77 35.32 1.83
N GLN A 138 7.86 34.14 1.21
CA GLN A 138 8.93 33.18 1.42
C GLN A 138 9.28 32.50 0.09
N PRO A 139 10.12 33.14 -0.75
CA PRO A 139 10.39 32.66 -2.11
C PRO A 139 11.11 31.30 -2.15
N LYS A 140 11.53 30.73 -1.03
CA LYS A 140 12.06 29.36 -0.98
C LYS A 140 10.99 28.29 -0.79
N ILE A 141 9.74 28.69 -0.53
CA ILE A 141 8.62 27.79 -0.28
C ILE A 141 7.72 27.74 -1.51
N TRP A 142 7.49 26.52 -1.99
CA TRP A 142 6.52 26.20 -3.01
C TRP A 142 5.30 25.54 -2.36
N GLU A 143 4.13 26.05 -2.69
CA GLU A 143 2.85 25.53 -2.29
C GLU A 143 2.23 24.77 -3.46
N VAL A 144 1.90 23.50 -3.22
CA VAL A 144 1.27 22.62 -4.22
C VAL A 144 -0.13 22.28 -3.74
N HIS A 145 -1.14 22.71 -4.49
CA HIS A 145 -2.53 22.36 -4.19
C HIS A 145 -2.88 21.04 -4.86
N LEU A 146 -3.13 20.02 -4.04
CA LEU A 146 -3.52 18.69 -4.48
C LEU A 146 -5.01 18.49 -4.26
N LYS A 147 -5.69 17.94 -5.27
CA LYS A 147 -7.09 17.52 -5.18
C LYS A 147 -7.16 16.02 -5.32
N LEU A 148 -7.66 15.36 -4.28
CA LEU A 148 -8.02 13.95 -4.33
C LEU A 148 -8.99 13.70 -5.50
N THR A 149 -8.71 12.68 -6.31
CA THR A 149 -9.51 12.36 -7.48
C THR A 149 -9.63 10.85 -7.67
N SER A 150 -10.60 10.46 -8.48
CA SER A 150 -10.90 9.06 -8.82
C SER A 150 -11.39 8.98 -10.27
N ALA A 151 -11.40 7.79 -10.84
CA ALA A 151 -11.96 7.54 -12.16
C ALA A 151 -13.45 7.93 -12.27
N GLU A 152 -14.17 8.13 -11.16
CA GLU A 152 -15.57 8.60 -11.18
C GLU A 152 -15.67 10.11 -11.40
N VAL A 153 -14.69 10.88 -10.90
CA VAL A 153 -14.71 12.35 -10.96
C VAL A 153 -13.88 12.87 -12.13
N ASP A 154 -12.86 12.13 -12.54
CA ASP A 154 -11.88 12.54 -13.53
C ASP A 154 -11.95 11.66 -14.77
N GLN A 155 -12.55 12.21 -15.84
CA GLN A 155 -12.74 11.50 -17.11
C GLN A 155 -11.43 11.08 -17.78
N ASN A 156 -10.35 11.84 -17.61
CA ASN A 156 -9.05 11.47 -18.18
C ASN A 156 -8.48 10.24 -17.47
N LEU A 157 -8.57 10.21 -16.14
CA LEU A 157 -8.20 9.05 -15.35
C LEU A 157 -9.12 7.86 -15.66
N ALA A 158 -10.43 8.09 -15.82
CA ALA A 158 -11.38 7.06 -16.20
C ALA A 158 -11.02 6.39 -17.53
N PHE A 159 -10.73 7.20 -18.55
CA PHE A 159 -10.35 6.72 -19.87
C PHE A 159 -9.06 5.91 -19.84
N LEU A 160 -8.03 6.41 -19.14
CA LEU A 160 -6.76 5.71 -18.98
C LEU A 160 -6.93 4.37 -18.26
N THR A 161 -7.65 4.37 -17.13
CA THR A 161 -7.89 3.16 -16.34
C THR A 161 -8.67 2.11 -17.13
N GLU A 162 -9.70 2.50 -17.88
CA GLU A 162 -10.45 1.54 -18.70
C GLU A 162 -9.63 1.01 -19.87
N HIS A 163 -8.80 1.85 -20.50
CA HIS A 163 -7.90 1.40 -21.54
C HIS A 163 -6.90 0.36 -21.02
N MET A 164 -6.26 0.63 -19.87
CA MET A 164 -5.37 -0.34 -19.23
C MET A 164 -6.10 -1.63 -18.83
N ARG A 165 -7.35 -1.52 -18.34
CA ARG A 165 -8.17 -2.69 -17.98
C ARG A 165 -8.44 -3.60 -19.18
N GLN A 166 -8.70 -3.03 -20.35
CA GLN A 166 -8.93 -3.77 -21.60
C GLN A 166 -7.67 -4.49 -22.09
N GLU A 167 -6.47 -3.98 -21.80
CA GLU A 167 -5.22 -4.65 -22.19
C GLU A 167 -4.93 -5.93 -21.41
N VAL A 168 -5.48 -6.06 -20.20
CA VAL A 168 -5.35 -7.23 -19.32
C VAL A 168 -6.71 -7.88 -19.03
N GLU A 169 -7.63 -7.81 -20.00
CA GLU A 169 -8.99 -8.33 -19.84
C GLU A 169 -9.04 -9.87 -19.94
N GLY A 170 -9.96 -10.46 -19.17
CA GLY A 170 -10.28 -11.88 -19.20
C GLY A 170 -9.67 -12.70 -18.06
N GLY A 171 -10.22 -13.90 -17.85
CA GLY A 171 -9.73 -14.84 -16.83
C GLY A 171 -10.02 -14.40 -15.38
N THR A 172 -9.29 -15.00 -14.44
CA THR A 172 -9.33 -14.66 -13.01
C THR A 172 -8.41 -13.50 -12.69
N SER A 173 -8.55 -12.87 -11.52
CA SER A 173 -7.63 -11.80 -11.08
C SER A 173 -6.16 -12.21 -11.10
N LEU A 174 -5.86 -13.49 -10.80
CA LEU A 174 -4.52 -14.04 -10.88
C LEU A 174 -4.03 -14.19 -12.34
N HIS A 175 -4.93 -14.51 -13.28
CA HIS A 175 -4.63 -14.50 -14.71
C HIS A 175 -4.30 -13.09 -15.21
N GLN A 176 -5.07 -12.09 -14.80
CA GLN A 176 -4.83 -10.70 -15.16
C GLN A 176 -3.49 -10.20 -14.60
N LEU A 177 -3.13 -10.60 -13.39
CA LEU A 177 -1.81 -10.33 -12.81
C LEU A 177 -0.67 -10.99 -13.60
N GLY A 178 -0.87 -12.23 -14.06
CA GLY A 178 0.07 -12.92 -14.95
C GLY A 178 0.25 -12.18 -16.29
N GLN A 179 -0.84 -11.71 -16.89
CA GLN A 179 -0.79 -10.90 -18.11
C GLN A 179 -0.07 -9.57 -17.89
N LEU A 180 -0.32 -8.90 -16.76
CA LEU A 180 0.30 -7.63 -16.41
C LEU A 180 1.83 -7.79 -16.24
N THR A 181 2.27 -8.75 -15.41
CA THR A 181 3.70 -9.04 -15.21
C THR A 181 4.41 -9.40 -16.52
N ALA A 182 3.75 -10.14 -17.40
CA ALA A 182 4.30 -10.49 -18.71
C ALA A 182 4.53 -9.25 -19.59
N ARG A 183 3.58 -8.30 -19.57
CA ARG A 183 3.69 -7.02 -20.29
C ARG A 183 4.75 -6.10 -19.69
N MET A 184 5.00 -6.19 -18.38
CA MET A 184 6.08 -5.46 -17.69
C MET A 184 7.47 -6.08 -17.94
N GLY A 185 7.54 -7.27 -18.57
CA GLY A 185 8.81 -7.96 -18.85
C GLY A 185 9.32 -8.84 -17.70
N GLU A 186 8.49 -9.08 -16.68
CA GLU A 186 8.85 -9.83 -15.48
C GLU A 186 8.59 -11.34 -15.64
N TYR A 187 9.27 -11.96 -16.60
CA TYR A 187 8.94 -13.32 -17.05
C TYR A 187 9.09 -14.39 -15.96
N ASP A 188 10.06 -14.25 -15.05
CA ASP A 188 10.22 -15.19 -13.93
C ASP A 188 8.98 -15.18 -13.03
N ARG A 189 8.44 -13.99 -12.72
CA ARG A 189 7.23 -13.83 -11.91
C ARG A 189 5.98 -14.24 -12.65
N THR A 190 5.91 -13.91 -13.93
CA THR A 190 4.85 -14.40 -14.82
C THR A 190 4.75 -15.92 -14.74
N GLN A 191 5.88 -16.63 -14.82
CA GLN A 191 5.90 -18.08 -14.71
C GLN A 191 5.36 -18.55 -13.34
N GLU A 192 5.87 -18.02 -12.23
CA GLU A 192 5.40 -18.38 -10.88
C GLU A 192 3.88 -18.17 -10.73
N ILE A 193 3.34 -17.06 -11.25
CA ILE A 193 1.90 -16.76 -11.21
C ILE A 193 1.09 -17.76 -12.03
N TYR A 194 1.56 -18.13 -13.23
CA TYR A 194 0.87 -19.11 -14.06
C TYR A 194 0.95 -20.53 -13.51
N GLU A 195 2.03 -20.88 -12.81
CA GLU A 195 2.13 -22.16 -12.08
C GLU A 195 1.06 -22.26 -10.99
N LEU A 196 0.75 -21.15 -10.29
CA LEU A 196 -0.34 -21.10 -9.32
C LEU A 196 -1.73 -21.28 -9.93
N LEU A 197 -1.92 -20.97 -11.22
CA LEU A 197 -3.19 -21.15 -11.93
C LEU A 197 -3.43 -22.59 -12.40
N ILE A 198 -2.39 -23.42 -12.43
CA ILE A 198 -2.45 -24.82 -12.88
C ILE A 198 -2.74 -25.76 -11.70
N LEU A 199 -2.61 -25.27 -10.45
CA LEU A 199 -2.94 -25.95 -9.20
C LEU A 199 -4.44 -25.84 -8.87
#